data_AF-A0A9X2M402-F1
#
_entry.id   AF-A0A9X2M402-F1
#
_cell.length_a   1.000
_cell.length_b   1.000
_cell.length_c   1.000
_cell.angle_alpha   90.00
_cell.angle_beta   90.00
_cell.angle_gamma   90.00
#
_symmetry.space_group_name_H-M   'P 1'
#
loop_
_entity.id
_entity.type
_entity.pdbx_description
1 polymer ?
#
loop_
_entity_poly.entity_id
_entity_poly.type
_entity_poly.pdbx_seq_one_letter_code
_entity_poly.pdbx_strand_id
1 'polypeptide(L)'
;MAWNETPAKDDPNLSLQAYYVRPNVLQSMLKPVSRAIFQNIWNAVGAMDSGGLRKADFVGDVVADLIRGLGLVEISESSLGPGDWFVHSGVTRYHPRDAHSGRAEIKLASGKTVVGVVRHDCRITNSASVNMSGDDDVSFVVGRLLTSEKFDLVVAGYRDPFAFFSRGLDVPRIFDVTQGGDLSQMVYNKPWASRFKMRLDMPDAEALAEVIGDVMESFAAAVGRQGAWKLLYGRDGRPLHESHHQGMFRLFSQLPFGALGIHVEPNADHGSGPTDFTLRLNDSVNIIEFKKDDKKEEIRHGLAVQLPNYMESAGAGRGTYVVMCHSREKEDVYRLLAEVIDSDPTLPDIDCCVIDCRPKTSASKARSRYPRE
;
A
#
# COMPACT_ATOMS: atom_id res chain seq x y z
N MET A 1 12.44 -11.51 -16.88
CA MET A 1 13.31 -10.87 -15.86
C MET A 1 13.21 -9.38 -16.04
N ALA A 2 13.00 -8.67 -14.94
CA ALA A 2 13.07 -7.22 -14.92
C ALA A 2 14.39 -6.70 -15.53
N TRP A 3 14.34 -5.53 -16.17
CA TRP A 3 15.49 -4.85 -16.77
C TRP A 3 16.72 -4.69 -15.85
N ASN A 4 16.55 -4.79 -14.52
CA ASN A 4 17.61 -4.66 -13.52
C ASN A 4 17.73 -5.88 -12.59
N GLU A 5 17.15 -7.03 -12.97
CA GLU A 5 17.15 -8.28 -12.18
C GLU A 5 16.55 -8.17 -10.77
N THR A 6 16.02 -7.00 -10.40
CA THR A 6 15.45 -6.73 -9.08
C THR A 6 13.92 -6.88 -9.17
N PRO A 7 13.30 -7.79 -8.40
CA PRO A 7 11.85 -7.93 -8.36
C PRO A 7 11.18 -6.58 -8.03
N ALA A 8 10.07 -6.25 -8.68
CA ALA A 8 9.47 -4.92 -8.57
C ALA A 8 9.07 -4.55 -7.13
N LYS A 9 8.56 -5.51 -6.36
CA LYS A 9 8.24 -5.34 -4.93
C LYS A 9 9.45 -5.04 -4.05
N ASP A 10 10.64 -5.40 -4.50
CA ASP A 10 11.91 -5.26 -3.80
C ASP A 10 12.77 -4.12 -4.41
N ASP A 11 12.23 -3.33 -5.35
CA ASP A 11 12.94 -2.18 -5.93
C ASP A 11 12.56 -0.87 -5.23
N PRO A 12 13.44 -0.29 -4.40
CA PRO A 12 13.19 0.97 -3.70
C PRO A 12 13.14 2.19 -4.63
N ASN A 13 13.61 2.02 -5.87
CA ASN A 13 13.61 3.02 -6.93
C ASN A 13 12.61 2.70 -8.03
N LEU A 14 11.67 1.78 -7.79
CA LEU A 14 10.64 1.45 -8.75
C LEU A 14 9.93 2.74 -9.19
N SER A 15 10.01 3.00 -10.48
CA SER A 15 9.36 4.10 -11.15
C SER A 15 8.72 3.56 -12.41
N LEU A 16 7.52 4.05 -12.71
CA LEU A 16 6.70 3.56 -13.81
C LEU A 16 6.20 4.75 -14.61
N GLN A 17 6.50 4.77 -15.90
CA GLN A 17 5.86 5.67 -16.84
C GLN A 17 4.60 5.00 -17.38
N ALA A 18 3.45 5.25 -16.74
CA ALA A 18 2.19 4.62 -17.11
C ALA A 18 1.62 5.22 -18.41
N TYR A 19 1.24 4.38 -19.36
CA TYR A 19 0.52 4.79 -20.57
C TYR A 19 -0.93 4.30 -20.58
N TYR A 20 -1.30 3.40 -19.68
CA TYR A 20 -2.64 2.86 -19.50
C TYR A 20 -2.97 2.70 -18.02
N VAL A 21 -4.20 3.04 -17.62
CA VAL A 21 -4.71 2.76 -16.27
C VAL A 21 -6.22 2.61 -16.24
N ARG A 22 -6.72 1.69 -15.42
CA ARG A 22 -8.13 1.56 -15.05
C ARG A 22 -8.38 2.26 -13.71
N PRO A 23 -8.70 3.57 -13.68
CA PRO A 23 -8.79 4.34 -12.44
C PRO A 23 -9.84 3.77 -11.49
N ASN A 24 -10.99 3.31 -12.00
CA ASN A 24 -12.03 2.72 -11.15
C ASN A 24 -11.58 1.45 -10.42
N VAL A 25 -10.69 0.65 -11.03
CA VAL A 25 -10.17 -0.56 -10.39
C VAL A 25 -9.13 -0.17 -9.34
N LEU A 26 -8.24 0.76 -9.67
CA LEU A 26 -7.26 1.28 -8.71
C LEU A 26 -7.95 1.94 -7.50
N GLN A 27 -8.97 2.78 -7.74
CA GLN A 27 -9.80 3.40 -6.72
C GLN A 27 -10.60 2.42 -5.87
N SER A 28 -10.97 1.26 -6.42
CA SER A 28 -11.66 0.22 -5.65
C SER A 28 -10.79 -0.36 -4.54
N MET A 29 -9.47 -0.20 -4.64
CA MET A 29 -8.50 -0.56 -3.60
C MET A 29 -8.35 0.53 -2.54
N LEU A 30 -8.79 1.76 -2.85
CA LEU A 30 -8.69 2.91 -1.97
C LEU A 30 -9.98 3.08 -1.14
N LYS A 31 -9.82 3.48 0.11
CA LYS A 31 -10.91 3.89 1.03
C LYS A 31 -11.42 5.30 0.72
N PRO A 32 -12.57 5.73 1.27
CA PRO A 32 -13.27 6.94 0.81
C PRO A 32 -12.43 8.22 0.73
N VAL A 33 -11.66 8.57 1.77
CA VAL A 33 -10.75 9.73 1.79
C VAL A 33 -9.60 9.53 0.82
N SER A 34 -8.93 8.38 0.85
CA SER A 34 -7.85 8.07 -0.11
C SER A 34 -8.33 8.08 -1.57
N ARG A 35 -9.56 7.64 -1.80
CA ARG A 35 -10.24 7.65 -3.10
C ARG A 35 -10.61 9.07 -3.50
N ALA A 36 -11.12 9.89 -2.57
CA ALA A 36 -11.41 11.29 -2.82
C ALA A 36 -10.12 12.06 -3.16
N ILE A 37 -9.03 11.80 -2.44
CA ILE A 37 -7.69 12.33 -2.73
C ILE A 37 -7.25 11.92 -4.13
N PHE A 38 -7.30 10.61 -4.44
CA PHE A 38 -6.96 10.12 -5.76
C PHE A 38 -7.80 10.77 -6.85
N GLN A 39 -9.13 10.85 -6.67
CA GLN A 39 -10.05 11.42 -7.65
C GLN A 39 -9.82 12.92 -7.87
N ASN A 40 -9.55 13.66 -6.80
CA ASN A 40 -9.27 15.09 -6.88
C ASN A 40 -7.94 15.36 -7.58
N ILE A 41 -6.89 14.62 -7.25
CA ILE A 41 -5.60 14.70 -7.97
C ILE A 41 -5.81 14.31 -9.44
N TRP A 42 -6.51 13.20 -9.69
CA TRP A 42 -6.82 12.73 -11.04
C TRP A 42 -7.53 13.78 -11.90
N ASN A 43 -8.52 14.45 -11.33
CA ASN A 43 -9.28 15.52 -12.00
C ASN A 43 -8.42 16.77 -12.21
N ALA A 44 -7.68 17.20 -11.18
CA ALA A 44 -6.82 18.38 -11.25
C ALA A 44 -5.71 18.20 -12.30
N VAL A 45 -5.07 17.03 -12.32
CA VAL A 45 -4.07 16.67 -13.32
C VAL A 45 -4.71 16.63 -14.71
N GLY A 46 -5.89 16.05 -14.85
CA GLY A 46 -6.63 16.04 -16.12
C GLY A 46 -6.96 17.42 -16.67
N ALA A 47 -7.23 18.40 -15.81
CA ALA A 47 -7.48 19.78 -16.23
C ALA A 47 -6.22 20.51 -16.70
N MET A 48 -5.03 20.07 -16.25
CA MET A 48 -3.75 20.75 -16.50
C MET A 48 -2.87 20.06 -17.55
N ASP A 49 -3.25 18.89 -18.05
CA ASP A 49 -2.36 18.00 -18.81
C ASP A 49 -2.97 17.59 -20.16
N SER A 50 -2.61 18.34 -21.20
CA SER A 50 -3.02 18.07 -22.59
C SER A 50 -2.31 16.87 -23.23
N GLY A 51 -1.24 16.35 -22.60
CA GLY A 51 -0.42 15.24 -23.13
C GLY A 51 -0.48 13.94 -22.32
N GLY A 52 -1.02 13.97 -21.10
CA GLY A 52 -1.15 12.81 -20.23
C GLY A 52 0.09 12.46 -19.41
N LEU A 53 1.17 13.23 -19.52
CA LEU A 53 2.45 12.98 -18.85
C LEU A 53 2.35 13.12 -17.33
N ARG A 54 1.60 14.09 -16.83
CA ARG A 54 1.39 14.26 -15.38
C ARG A 54 0.48 13.18 -14.82
N LYS A 55 -0.48 12.68 -15.61
CA LYS A 55 -1.28 11.49 -15.21
C LYS A 55 -0.40 10.25 -15.14
N ALA A 56 0.49 10.08 -16.13
CA ALA A 56 1.44 8.98 -16.16
C ALA A 56 2.32 8.96 -14.91
N ASP A 57 2.90 10.11 -14.55
CA ASP A 57 3.74 10.26 -13.36
C ASP A 57 2.97 9.95 -12.06
N PHE A 58 1.78 10.55 -11.90
CA PHE A 58 0.94 10.30 -10.71
C PHE A 58 0.57 8.83 -10.55
N VAL A 59 0.14 8.18 -11.65
CA VAL A 59 -0.16 6.74 -11.63
C VAL A 59 1.09 5.94 -11.31
N GLY A 60 2.24 6.32 -11.86
CA GLY A 60 3.52 5.68 -11.60
C GLY A 60 3.84 5.61 -10.11
N ASP A 61 3.74 6.75 -9.41
CA ASP A 61 4.00 6.85 -7.97
C ASP A 61 3.02 5.97 -7.16
N VAL A 62 1.71 6.11 -7.41
CA VAL A 62 0.67 5.34 -6.70
C VAL A 62 0.85 3.83 -6.90
N VAL A 63 1.21 3.42 -8.12
CA VAL A 63 1.38 2.01 -8.48
C VAL A 63 2.65 1.44 -7.88
N ALA A 64 3.75 2.20 -7.84
CA ALA A 64 4.98 1.77 -7.20
C ALA A 64 4.77 1.53 -5.69
N ASP A 65 4.04 2.41 -5.02
CA ASP A 65 3.69 2.25 -3.60
C ASP A 65 2.80 1.04 -3.39
N LEU A 66 1.81 0.82 -4.26
CA LEU A 66 0.92 -0.32 -4.21
C LEU A 66 1.63 -1.66 -4.42
N ILE A 67 2.57 -1.72 -5.37
CA ILE A 67 3.36 -2.92 -5.66
C ILE A 67 4.18 -3.33 -4.45
N ARG A 68 4.83 -2.36 -3.79
CA ARG A 68 5.62 -2.59 -2.57
C ARG A 68 4.72 -2.94 -1.39
N GLY A 69 3.65 -2.16 -1.17
CA GLY A 69 2.73 -2.30 -0.03
C GLY A 69 1.95 -3.62 -0.04
N LEU A 70 1.59 -4.11 -1.22
CA LEU A 70 0.91 -5.40 -1.38
C LEU A 70 1.89 -6.54 -1.68
N GLY A 71 3.18 -6.24 -1.84
CA GLY A 71 4.22 -7.21 -2.17
C GLY A 71 3.88 -8.00 -3.43
N LEU A 72 3.41 -7.30 -4.47
CA LEU A 72 2.96 -7.93 -5.69
C LEU A 72 4.09 -8.70 -6.34
N VAL A 73 3.83 -9.97 -6.64
CA VAL A 73 4.82 -10.88 -7.20
C VAL A 73 4.74 -10.93 -8.72
N GLU A 74 5.86 -11.26 -9.34
CA GLU A 74 5.95 -11.50 -10.78
C GLU A 74 5.13 -12.74 -11.15
N ILE A 75 4.13 -12.56 -12.01
CA ILE A 75 3.23 -13.64 -12.43
C ILE A 75 3.95 -14.76 -13.16
N SER A 76 5.06 -14.45 -13.85
CA SER A 76 5.86 -15.48 -14.54
C SER A 76 6.70 -16.35 -13.60
N GLU A 77 6.91 -15.92 -12.35
CA GLU A 77 7.77 -16.58 -11.37
C GLU A 77 6.99 -17.22 -10.21
N SER A 78 5.69 -16.94 -10.10
CA SER A 78 4.86 -17.36 -8.96
C SER A 78 3.56 -18.05 -9.37
N SER A 79 3.14 -19.06 -8.60
CA SER A 79 1.81 -19.66 -8.76
C SER A 79 0.76 -18.77 -8.09
N LEU A 80 -0.11 -18.14 -8.89
CA LEU A 80 -1.17 -17.27 -8.40
C LEU A 80 -2.56 -17.87 -8.66
N GLY A 81 -3.51 -17.54 -7.78
CA GLY A 81 -4.90 -17.96 -7.87
C GLY A 81 -5.83 -16.84 -8.36
N PRO A 82 -7.08 -17.18 -8.74
CA PRO A 82 -8.11 -16.18 -9.02
C PRO A 82 -8.29 -15.22 -7.84
N GLY A 83 -8.31 -13.92 -8.14
CA GLY A 83 -8.41 -12.84 -7.18
C GLY A 83 -7.07 -12.21 -6.80
N ASP A 84 -5.95 -12.91 -7.01
CA ASP A 84 -4.61 -12.43 -6.68
C ASP A 84 -4.17 -11.30 -7.62
N TRP A 85 -3.47 -10.33 -7.05
CA TRP A 85 -2.81 -9.25 -7.75
C TRP A 85 -1.39 -9.64 -8.14
N PHE A 86 -0.91 -9.10 -9.26
CA PHE A 86 0.41 -9.41 -9.78
C PHE A 86 1.04 -8.24 -10.50
N VAL A 87 2.36 -8.35 -10.66
CA VAL A 87 3.13 -7.58 -11.64
C VAL A 87 3.62 -8.51 -12.74
N HIS A 88 3.85 -7.93 -13.92
CA HIS A 88 4.55 -8.59 -15.01
C HIS A 88 5.55 -7.61 -15.63
N SER A 89 6.83 -7.97 -15.63
CA SER A 89 7.89 -7.26 -16.34
C SER A 89 8.45 -8.15 -17.44
N GLY A 90 8.10 -7.83 -18.69
CA GLY A 90 8.52 -8.61 -19.86
C GLY A 90 7.62 -8.38 -21.07
N VAL A 91 7.53 -9.40 -21.93
CA VAL A 91 6.78 -9.33 -23.19
C VAL A 91 5.28 -9.44 -22.94
N THR A 92 4.56 -8.34 -23.14
CA THR A 92 3.10 -8.35 -23.27
C THR A 92 2.73 -8.19 -24.74
N ARG A 93 1.92 -9.12 -25.28
CA ARG A 93 1.38 -8.97 -26.64
C ARG A 93 0.05 -8.26 -26.61
N TYR A 94 -0.07 -7.24 -27.44
CA TYR A 94 -1.29 -6.46 -27.59
C TYR A 94 -1.89 -6.69 -28.98
N HIS A 95 -3.15 -7.11 -29.00
CA HIS A 95 -3.90 -7.35 -30.22
C HIS A 95 -5.14 -6.44 -30.26
N PRO A 96 -5.41 -5.75 -31.38
CA PRO A 96 -6.71 -5.11 -31.56
C PRO A 96 -7.81 -6.18 -31.58
N ARG A 97 -8.93 -5.91 -30.91
CA ARG A 97 -10.10 -6.80 -30.91
C ARG A 97 -11.26 -6.19 -31.67
N ASP A 98 -11.56 -4.93 -31.38
CA ASP A 98 -12.59 -4.13 -32.02
C ASP A 98 -12.21 -2.63 -31.97
N ALA A 99 -13.13 -1.75 -32.40
CA ALA A 99 -12.89 -0.31 -32.43
C ALA A 99 -12.63 0.33 -31.04
N HIS A 100 -13.12 -0.30 -29.96
CA HIS A 100 -13.10 0.25 -28.60
C HIS A 100 -12.26 -0.59 -27.62
N SER A 101 -11.86 -1.80 -28.02
CA SER A 101 -11.13 -2.71 -27.16
C SER A 101 -10.03 -3.48 -27.89
N GLY A 102 -9.03 -3.85 -27.11
CA GLY A 102 -7.96 -4.76 -27.48
C GLY A 102 -7.83 -5.90 -26.47
N ARG A 103 -6.81 -6.70 -26.68
CA ARG A 103 -6.44 -7.86 -25.88
C ARG A 103 -4.98 -7.75 -25.49
N ALA A 104 -4.67 -8.02 -24.23
CA ALA A 104 -3.31 -8.15 -23.72
C ALA A 104 -3.04 -9.62 -23.39
N GLU A 105 -1.86 -10.12 -23.72
CA GLU A 105 -1.45 -11.51 -23.49
C GLU A 105 -0.10 -11.57 -22.81
N ILE A 106 -0.04 -12.37 -21.74
CA ILE A 106 1.19 -12.67 -21.02
C ILE A 106 1.39 -14.17 -21.06
N LYS A 107 2.56 -14.59 -21.55
CA LYS A 107 2.99 -16.01 -21.51
C LYS A 107 3.69 -16.29 -20.19
N LEU A 108 3.21 -17.29 -19.48
CA LEU A 108 3.77 -17.74 -18.20
C LEU A 108 4.89 -18.76 -18.43
N ALA A 109 5.79 -18.90 -17.45
CA ALA A 109 6.86 -19.91 -17.49
C ALA A 109 6.35 -21.36 -17.65
N SER A 110 5.11 -21.62 -17.20
CA SER A 110 4.43 -22.91 -17.40
C SER A 110 4.00 -23.20 -18.84
N GLY A 111 4.19 -22.27 -19.77
CA GLY A 111 3.69 -22.33 -21.14
C GLY A 111 2.23 -21.90 -21.29
N LYS A 112 1.50 -21.68 -20.19
CA LYS A 112 0.14 -21.13 -20.20
C LYS A 112 0.15 -19.67 -20.62
N THR A 113 -0.95 -19.21 -21.23
CA THR A 113 -1.16 -17.80 -21.56
C THR A 113 -2.33 -17.26 -20.76
N VAL A 114 -2.16 -16.09 -20.15
CA VAL A 114 -3.25 -15.35 -19.51
C VAL A 114 -3.61 -14.14 -20.36
N VAL A 115 -4.90 -13.85 -20.43
CA VAL A 115 -5.46 -12.86 -21.36
C VAL A 115 -6.25 -11.79 -20.62
N GLY A 116 -5.97 -10.53 -20.94
CA GLY A 116 -6.65 -9.36 -20.39
C GLY A 116 -7.32 -8.52 -21.46
N VAL A 117 -8.30 -7.71 -21.06
CA VAL A 117 -8.97 -6.76 -21.96
C VAL A 117 -8.28 -5.41 -21.84
N VAL A 118 -7.89 -4.84 -22.98
CA VAL A 118 -7.41 -3.46 -23.10
C VAL A 118 -8.60 -2.59 -23.48
N ARG A 119 -8.90 -1.54 -22.71
CA ARG A 119 -9.97 -0.60 -23.05
C ARG A 119 -9.37 0.71 -23.58
N HIS A 120 -9.80 1.17 -24.75
CA HIS A 120 -9.19 2.34 -25.38
C HIS A 120 -9.39 3.63 -24.57
N ASP A 121 -10.48 3.74 -23.81
CA ASP A 121 -10.79 4.84 -22.89
C ASP A 121 -9.88 4.90 -21.64
N CYS A 122 -9.13 3.84 -21.37
CA CYS A 122 -8.19 3.74 -20.26
C CYS A 122 -6.75 4.10 -20.64
N ARG A 123 -6.50 4.51 -21.89
CA ARG A 123 -5.23 5.04 -22.34
C ARG A 123 -5.06 6.47 -21.85
N ILE A 124 -3.93 6.78 -21.22
CA ILE A 124 -3.73 8.08 -20.56
C ILE A 124 -2.66 8.95 -21.21
N THR A 125 -1.84 8.41 -22.11
CA THR A 125 -0.89 9.18 -22.91
C THR A 125 -1.22 9.06 -24.40
N ASN A 126 -0.80 10.05 -25.19
CA ASN A 126 -0.94 10.00 -26.65
C ASN A 126 -0.12 8.87 -27.30
N SER A 127 0.94 8.42 -26.63
CA SER A 127 1.78 7.31 -27.07
C SER A 127 1.20 5.93 -26.76
N ALA A 128 0.14 5.84 -25.95
CA ALA A 128 -0.39 4.57 -25.48
C ALA A 128 -0.86 3.64 -26.61
N SER A 129 -1.37 4.17 -27.73
CA SER A 129 -1.77 3.35 -28.88
C SER A 129 -0.57 2.67 -29.57
N VAL A 130 0.55 3.38 -29.66
CA VAL A 130 1.81 2.87 -30.23
C VAL A 130 2.43 1.86 -29.29
N ASN A 131 2.50 2.21 -28.01
CA ASN A 131 3.05 1.36 -26.94
C ASN A 131 2.28 0.05 -26.76
N MET A 132 0.95 0.08 -26.98
CA MET A 132 0.08 -1.09 -26.88
C MET A 132 -0.22 -1.71 -28.25
N SER A 133 0.78 -1.78 -29.13
CA SER A 133 0.66 -2.42 -30.45
C SER A 133 1.69 -3.52 -30.65
N GLY A 134 1.24 -4.73 -30.98
CA GLY A 134 2.13 -5.86 -31.24
C GLY A 134 2.79 -6.42 -29.97
N ASP A 135 4.04 -6.85 -30.09
CA ASP A 135 4.81 -7.43 -28.99
C ASP A 135 5.62 -6.31 -28.31
N ASP A 136 5.21 -5.92 -27.09
CA ASP A 136 5.93 -4.93 -26.26
C ASP A 136 6.81 -5.68 -25.25
N ASP A 137 8.11 -5.75 -25.51
CA ASP A 137 9.09 -6.52 -24.74
C ASP A 137 9.61 -5.80 -23.49
N VAL A 138 9.34 -4.51 -23.36
CA VAL A 138 9.71 -3.66 -22.22
C VAL A 138 8.51 -3.35 -21.32
N SER A 139 7.36 -3.98 -21.59
CA SER A 139 6.12 -3.71 -20.87
C SER A 139 6.23 -4.03 -19.39
N PHE A 140 5.63 -3.15 -18.57
CA PHE A 140 5.39 -3.36 -17.17
C PHE A 140 3.89 -3.30 -16.89
N VAL A 141 3.32 -4.42 -16.45
CA VAL A 141 1.89 -4.61 -16.26
C VAL A 141 1.57 -4.87 -14.80
N VAL A 142 0.53 -4.20 -14.30
CA VAL A 142 -0.14 -4.55 -13.04
C VAL A 142 -1.52 -5.09 -13.37
N GLY A 143 -1.83 -6.27 -12.85
CA GLY A 143 -3.08 -6.95 -13.12
C GLY A 143 -3.64 -7.69 -11.92
N ARG A 144 -4.89 -8.11 -12.07
CA ARG A 144 -5.58 -9.00 -11.12
C ARG A 144 -6.08 -10.23 -11.85
N LEU A 145 -5.71 -11.42 -11.39
CA LEU A 145 -6.24 -12.65 -11.97
C LEU A 145 -7.74 -12.76 -11.71
N LEU A 146 -8.52 -12.97 -12.76
CA LEU A 146 -9.96 -13.24 -12.67
C LEU A 146 -10.22 -14.74 -12.67
N THR A 147 -9.42 -15.47 -13.45
CA THR A 147 -9.40 -16.94 -13.54
C THR A 147 -7.96 -17.38 -13.80
N SER A 148 -7.70 -18.67 -13.98
CA SER A 148 -6.39 -19.18 -14.38
C SER A 148 -5.93 -18.74 -15.78
N GLU A 149 -6.83 -18.20 -16.60
CA GLU A 149 -6.57 -17.85 -18.01
C GLU A 149 -6.90 -16.39 -18.33
N LYS A 150 -7.53 -15.68 -17.40
CA LYS A 150 -8.00 -14.31 -17.59
C LYS A 150 -7.52 -13.41 -16.48
N PHE A 151 -7.13 -12.21 -16.84
CA PHE A 151 -6.80 -11.16 -15.88
C PHE A 151 -7.50 -9.85 -16.23
N ASP A 152 -7.64 -9.00 -15.22
CA ASP A 152 -8.01 -7.61 -15.39
C ASP A 152 -6.74 -6.77 -15.52
N LEU A 153 -6.56 -6.13 -16.67
CA LEU A 153 -5.44 -5.22 -16.90
C LEU A 153 -5.73 -3.90 -16.18
N VAL A 154 -4.95 -3.61 -15.14
CA VAL A 154 -5.17 -2.43 -14.30
C VAL A 154 -4.25 -1.30 -14.70
N VAL A 155 -2.96 -1.57 -14.88
CA VAL A 155 -1.97 -0.57 -15.31
C VAL A 155 -1.03 -1.20 -16.33
N ALA A 156 -0.66 -0.44 -17.35
CA ALA A 156 0.46 -0.77 -18.21
C ALA A 156 1.33 0.46 -18.44
N GLY A 157 2.64 0.24 -18.52
CA GLY A 157 3.64 1.28 -18.61
C GLY A 157 5.01 0.70 -18.93
N TYR A 158 6.03 1.52 -18.74
CA TYR A 158 7.43 1.11 -18.76
C TYR A 158 8.06 1.38 -17.41
N ARG A 159 8.87 0.44 -16.92
CA ARG A 159 9.75 0.73 -15.78
C ARG A 159 10.76 1.77 -16.24
N ASP A 160 10.81 2.92 -15.58
CA ASP A 160 11.70 4.02 -15.96
C ASP A 160 13.15 3.66 -15.59
N PRO A 161 14.04 3.45 -16.57
CA PRO A 161 15.43 3.08 -16.31
C PRO A 161 16.27 4.27 -15.79
N PHE A 162 15.78 5.50 -15.95
CA PHE A 162 16.49 6.74 -15.60
C PHE A 162 15.89 7.46 -14.39
N ALA A 163 15.02 6.82 -13.61
CA ALA A 163 14.48 7.40 -12.38
C ALA A 163 15.58 7.91 -11.42
N PHE A 164 16.79 7.33 -11.52
CA PHE A 164 17.99 7.78 -10.81
C PHE A 164 18.54 9.14 -11.31
N PHE A 165 18.46 9.43 -12.61
CA PHE A 165 19.00 10.66 -13.22
C PHE A 165 18.00 11.83 -13.19
N SER A 166 16.70 11.54 -13.27
CA SER A 166 15.64 12.58 -13.25
C SER A 166 15.37 13.14 -11.85
N ARG A 167 15.86 12.47 -10.79
CA ARG A 167 15.86 12.96 -9.41
C ARG A 167 17.18 13.71 -9.17
N GLY A 168 17.23 15.00 -9.51
CA GLY A 168 18.45 15.81 -9.45
C GLY A 168 19.21 15.70 -8.12
N LEU A 169 20.53 15.47 -8.21
CA LEU A 169 21.61 15.74 -7.24
C LEU A 169 21.38 15.52 -5.72
N ASP A 170 20.39 14.74 -5.28
CA ASP A 170 20.32 14.23 -3.90
C ASP A 170 20.75 12.75 -3.89
N VAL A 171 22.07 12.57 -3.73
CA VAL A 171 22.87 11.41 -3.27
C VAL A 171 22.47 9.98 -3.72
N PRO A 172 23.42 9.16 -4.24
CA PRO A 172 23.16 7.78 -4.64
C PRO A 172 22.61 6.93 -3.47
N ARG A 173 21.43 6.35 -3.64
CA ARG A 173 20.90 5.31 -2.76
C ARG A 173 21.66 4.00 -3.02
N ILE A 174 22.79 3.81 -2.34
CA ILE A 174 23.51 2.53 -2.33
C ILE A 174 22.87 1.66 -1.25
N PHE A 175 22.16 0.62 -1.66
CA PHE A 175 21.56 -0.39 -0.79
C PHE A 175 22.52 -1.60 -0.70
N ASP A 176 22.92 -1.99 0.51
CA ASP A 176 23.63 -3.24 0.74
C ASP A 176 22.60 -4.36 1.00
N VAL A 177 22.53 -5.31 0.06
CA VAL A 177 21.45 -6.32 -0.05
C VAL A 177 21.66 -7.51 0.90
N THR A 178 22.68 -7.50 1.75
CA THR A 178 23.11 -8.74 2.43
C THR A 178 22.55 -8.98 3.83
N GLN A 179 21.81 -8.05 4.45
CA GLN A 179 21.24 -8.27 5.80
C GLN A 179 19.80 -7.73 5.95
N GLY A 180 18.82 -8.62 5.82
CA GLY A 180 17.47 -8.49 6.41
C GLY A 180 16.56 -7.37 5.88
N GLY A 181 15.58 -7.73 5.05
CA GLY A 181 14.26 -7.07 4.92
C GLY A 181 14.24 -5.54 4.73
N ASP A 182 14.14 -5.13 3.46
CA ASP A 182 14.11 -3.77 2.88
C ASP A 182 13.06 -2.78 3.43
N LEU A 183 12.18 -3.18 4.37
CA LEU A 183 11.21 -2.26 5.00
C LEU A 183 11.84 -1.36 6.07
N SER A 184 12.95 -1.79 6.68
CA SER A 184 13.68 -1.00 7.70
C SER A 184 14.45 0.18 7.10
N GLN A 185 14.84 0.11 5.82
CA GLN A 185 15.57 1.16 5.10
C GLN A 185 14.65 2.25 4.53
N MET A 186 13.35 1.98 4.39
CA MET A 186 12.34 3.00 4.09
C MET A 186 12.20 4.08 5.18
N VAL A 187 12.85 3.88 6.33
CA VAL A 187 12.89 4.83 7.46
C VAL A 187 13.65 6.12 7.12
N TYR A 188 14.57 6.10 6.16
CA TYR A 188 15.53 7.21 5.95
C TYR A 188 15.22 8.15 4.77
N ASN A 189 14.22 7.88 3.93
CA ASN A 189 13.84 8.73 2.80
C ASN A 189 12.51 9.42 3.08
N LYS A 190 12.39 10.76 2.99
CA LYS A 190 11.15 11.57 3.18
C LYS A 190 9.93 10.96 2.44
N PRO A 191 9.19 10.01 3.03
CA PRO A 191 8.28 9.15 2.27
C PRO A 191 6.93 9.82 2.00
N TRP A 192 6.60 10.84 2.78
CA TRP A 192 5.33 11.57 2.70
C TRP A 192 5.45 12.87 1.88
N ALA A 193 6.50 13.02 1.06
CA ALA A 193 6.61 14.15 0.14
C ALA A 193 5.73 13.92 -1.09
N SER A 194 4.53 14.53 -1.11
CA SER A 194 3.68 14.56 -2.31
C SER A 194 3.87 15.86 -3.10
N ARG A 195 3.93 15.73 -4.43
CA ARG A 195 3.87 16.86 -5.38
C ARG A 195 2.48 17.48 -5.48
N PHE A 196 1.47 16.74 -5.07
CA PHE A 196 0.09 17.16 -5.07
C PHE A 196 -0.30 17.56 -3.66
N LYS A 197 -0.80 18.78 -3.47
CA LYS A 197 -1.29 19.27 -2.19
C LYS A 197 -2.79 19.47 -2.24
N MET A 198 -3.46 18.99 -1.22
CA MET A 198 -4.90 19.04 -1.06
C MET A 198 -5.24 19.59 0.32
N ARG A 199 -6.36 20.30 0.40
CA ARG A 199 -6.95 20.76 1.64
C ARG A 199 -8.37 20.19 1.72
N LEU A 200 -8.70 19.59 2.86
CA LEU A 200 -10.07 19.20 3.17
C LEU A 200 -10.81 20.41 3.76
N ASP A 201 -12.09 20.54 3.44
CA ASP A 201 -12.93 21.63 3.98
C ASP A 201 -13.50 21.22 5.35
N MET A 202 -12.61 21.02 6.30
CA MET A 202 -12.91 20.64 7.69
C MET A 202 -11.74 21.04 8.62
N PRO A 203 -11.94 21.08 9.95
CA PRO A 203 -10.88 21.36 10.91
C PRO A 203 -9.71 20.36 10.81
N ASP A 204 -8.48 20.82 11.04
CA ASP A 204 -7.28 19.99 10.87
C ASP A 204 -7.27 18.74 11.78
N ALA A 205 -7.74 18.85 13.03
CA ALA A 205 -7.83 17.72 13.94
C ALA A 205 -8.81 16.64 13.45
N GLU A 206 -9.91 17.06 12.82
CA GLU A 206 -10.91 16.17 12.24
C GLU A 206 -10.38 15.55 10.95
N ALA A 207 -9.79 16.36 10.06
CA ALA A 207 -9.11 15.89 8.85
C ALA A 207 -8.03 14.84 9.16
N LEU A 208 -7.22 15.10 10.20
CA LEU A 208 -6.16 14.22 10.64
C LEU A 208 -6.71 12.90 11.19
N ALA A 209 -7.76 12.93 12.02
CA ALA A 209 -8.39 11.72 12.54
C ALA A 209 -9.04 10.88 11.42
N GLU A 210 -9.82 11.53 10.53
CA GLU A 210 -10.49 10.87 9.41
C GLU A 210 -9.48 10.19 8.48
N VAL A 211 -8.40 10.87 8.08
CA VAL A 211 -7.41 10.26 7.18
C VAL A 211 -6.61 9.14 7.86
N ILE A 212 -6.30 9.26 9.15
CA ILE A 212 -5.65 8.16 9.90
C ILE A 212 -6.58 6.94 9.92
N GLY A 213 -7.86 7.14 10.26
CA GLY A 213 -8.87 6.07 10.25
C GLY A 213 -8.97 5.39 8.88
N ASP A 214 -9.02 6.18 7.81
CA ASP A 214 -9.11 5.68 6.43
C ASP A 214 -7.89 4.85 6.01
N VAL A 215 -6.68 5.30 6.39
CA VAL A 215 -5.44 4.56 6.14
C VAL A 215 -5.41 3.29 6.98
N MET A 216 -5.79 3.35 8.26
CA MET A 216 -5.84 2.18 9.15
C MET A 216 -6.81 1.13 8.64
N GLU A 217 -7.99 1.54 8.18
CA GLU A 217 -8.95 0.61 7.58
C GLU A 217 -8.45 0.00 6.26
N SER A 218 -7.76 0.78 5.43
CA SER A 218 -7.14 0.31 4.19
C SER A 218 -6.09 -0.76 4.50
N PHE A 219 -5.20 -0.44 5.44
CA PHE A 219 -4.14 -1.32 5.90
C PHE A 219 -4.72 -2.61 6.50
N ALA A 220 -5.70 -2.50 7.40
CA ALA A 220 -6.36 -3.64 8.01
C ALA A 220 -7.07 -4.54 6.97
N ALA A 221 -7.69 -3.95 5.95
CA ALA A 221 -8.30 -4.70 4.86
C ALA A 221 -7.26 -5.43 4.00
N ALA A 222 -6.15 -4.77 3.67
CA ALA A 222 -5.07 -5.37 2.90
C ALA A 222 -4.48 -6.59 3.63
N VAL A 223 -4.16 -6.41 4.92
CA VAL A 223 -3.61 -7.46 5.78
C VAL A 223 -4.62 -8.61 5.93
N GLY A 224 -5.82 -8.32 6.44
CA GLY A 224 -6.76 -9.35 6.86
C GLY A 224 -7.53 -10.05 5.73
N ARG A 225 -7.69 -9.39 4.57
CA ARG A 225 -8.57 -9.89 3.49
C ARG A 225 -7.90 -10.02 2.12
N GLN A 226 -6.82 -9.30 1.86
CA GLN A 226 -6.20 -9.25 0.53
C GLN A 226 -4.84 -9.96 0.47
N GLY A 227 -4.51 -10.73 1.51
CA GLY A 227 -3.33 -11.59 1.52
C GLY A 227 -2.03 -10.86 1.88
N ALA A 228 -2.08 -9.57 2.21
CA ALA A 228 -0.89 -8.81 2.58
C ALA A 228 -0.32 -9.25 3.94
N TRP A 229 -1.07 -10.01 4.75
CA TRP A 229 -0.54 -10.69 5.94
C TRP A 229 0.70 -11.53 5.63
N LYS A 230 0.85 -12.06 4.40
CA LYS A 230 2.03 -12.85 4.00
C LYS A 230 3.34 -12.07 4.13
N LEU A 231 3.29 -10.75 4.04
CA LEU A 231 4.45 -9.86 4.15
C LEU A 231 4.88 -9.63 5.60
N LEU A 232 4.03 -10.01 6.56
CA LEU A 232 4.29 -9.89 7.98
C LEU A 232 4.96 -11.15 8.56
N TYR A 233 5.31 -12.13 7.71
CA TYR A 233 5.92 -13.39 8.12
C TYR A 233 7.23 -13.66 7.38
N GLY A 234 8.21 -14.20 8.11
CA GLY A 234 9.46 -14.68 7.56
C GLY A 234 9.30 -15.97 6.75
N ARG A 235 10.35 -16.37 6.05
CA ARG A 235 10.39 -17.64 5.29
C ARG A 235 10.22 -18.87 6.19
N ASP A 236 10.53 -18.73 7.47
CA ASP A 236 10.36 -19.74 8.52
C ASP A 236 8.91 -19.81 9.05
N GLY A 237 8.01 -18.96 8.53
CA GLY A 237 6.61 -18.90 8.95
C GLY A 237 6.38 -18.21 10.29
N ARG A 238 7.40 -17.51 10.84
CA ARG A 238 7.25 -16.72 12.07
C ARG A 238 6.86 -15.28 11.78
N PRO A 239 6.06 -14.62 12.63
CA PRO A 239 5.80 -13.19 12.51
C PRO A 239 7.11 -12.39 12.53
N LEU A 240 7.22 -11.41 11.64
CA LEU A 240 8.34 -10.47 11.59
C LEU A 240 8.25 -9.47 12.75
N HIS A 241 9.34 -8.73 12.96
CA HIS A 241 9.40 -7.71 14.00
C HIS A 241 8.37 -6.59 13.77
N GLU A 242 7.99 -5.89 14.83
CA GLU A 242 7.01 -4.79 14.78
C GLU A 242 7.40 -3.69 13.80
N SER A 243 8.69 -3.41 13.67
CA SER A 243 9.24 -2.49 12.66
C SER A 243 8.85 -2.84 11.21
N HIS A 244 8.60 -4.12 10.89
CA HIS A 244 8.07 -4.51 9.57
C HIS A 244 6.59 -4.13 9.40
N HIS A 245 5.80 -4.21 10.47
CA HIS A 245 4.39 -3.79 10.47
C HIS A 245 4.28 -2.28 10.26
N GLN A 246 5.11 -1.52 10.99
CA GLN A 246 5.26 -0.08 10.82
C GLN A 246 5.71 0.27 9.40
N GLY A 247 6.72 -0.42 8.86
CA GLY A 247 7.19 -0.23 7.48
C GLY A 247 6.10 -0.50 6.45
N MET A 248 5.29 -1.53 6.65
CA MET A 248 4.16 -1.83 5.78
C MET A 248 3.07 -0.76 5.88
N PHE A 249 2.71 -0.30 7.08
CA PHE A 249 1.76 0.80 7.28
C PHE A 249 2.19 2.08 6.55
N ARG A 250 3.51 2.40 6.57
CA ARG A 250 4.05 3.57 5.86
C ARG A 250 3.63 3.57 4.39
N LEU A 251 3.72 2.44 3.70
CA LEU A 251 3.36 2.31 2.28
C LEU A 251 1.91 2.71 1.98
N PHE A 252 0.97 2.37 2.86
CA PHE A 252 -0.44 2.75 2.71
C PHE A 252 -0.69 4.23 3.04
N SER A 253 0.19 4.82 3.86
CA SER A 253 0.04 6.18 4.36
C SER A 253 0.69 7.26 3.47
N GLN A 254 1.63 6.87 2.60
CA GLN A 254 2.46 7.80 1.81
C GLN A 254 1.64 8.81 1.02
N LEU A 255 0.78 8.31 0.13
CA LEU A 255 -0.07 9.14 -0.70
C LEU A 255 -1.05 10.02 0.11
N PRO A 256 -1.91 9.46 0.98
CA PRO A 256 -2.93 10.26 1.67
C PRO A 256 -2.31 11.29 2.60
N PHE A 257 -1.31 10.93 3.40
CA PHE A 257 -0.67 11.87 4.31
C PHE A 257 0.14 12.93 3.56
N GLY A 258 0.90 12.52 2.53
CA GLY A 258 1.67 13.46 1.74
C GLY A 258 0.80 14.45 0.97
N ALA A 259 -0.32 13.99 0.42
CA ALA A 259 -1.26 14.81 -0.32
C ALA A 259 -1.92 15.88 0.57
N LEU A 260 -2.25 15.54 1.82
CA LEU A 260 -2.78 16.51 2.78
C LEU A 260 -1.72 17.39 3.43
N GLY A 261 -0.43 17.13 3.15
CA GLY A 261 0.67 17.88 3.77
C GLY A 261 0.86 17.54 5.25
N ILE A 262 0.43 16.35 5.67
CA ILE A 262 0.66 15.85 7.02
C ILE A 262 2.16 15.57 7.18
N HIS A 263 2.75 16.21 8.17
CA HIS A 263 4.12 15.93 8.58
C HIS A 263 4.13 14.67 9.44
N VAL A 264 4.97 13.70 9.09
CA VAL A 264 5.06 12.44 9.84
C VAL A 264 6.50 12.25 10.29
N GLU A 265 6.68 12.11 11.59
CA GLU A 265 7.95 11.87 12.25
C GLU A 265 7.96 10.44 12.81
N PRO A 266 8.65 9.51 12.14
CA PRO A 266 8.81 8.15 12.67
C PRO A 266 9.85 8.13 13.80
N ASN A 267 9.62 7.30 14.83
CA ASN A 267 10.57 7.12 15.94
C ASN A 267 10.91 8.45 16.64
N ALA A 268 9.96 9.37 16.72
CA ALA A 268 10.17 10.68 17.31
C ALA A 268 10.28 10.56 18.83
N ASP A 269 11.37 11.04 19.40
CA ASP A 269 11.58 11.10 20.85
C ASP A 269 11.21 12.48 21.38
N HIS A 270 10.14 12.53 22.17
CA HIS A 270 9.63 13.75 22.81
C HIS A 270 10.06 13.84 24.29
N GLY A 271 11.05 13.06 24.71
CA GLY A 271 11.57 13.03 26.08
C GLY A 271 11.02 11.88 26.95
N SER A 272 10.06 11.11 26.45
CA SER A 272 9.51 9.92 27.10
C SER A 272 9.91 8.61 26.40
N GLY A 273 10.78 8.69 25.39
CA GLY A 273 11.13 7.59 24.51
C GLY A 273 10.54 7.76 23.10
N PRO A 274 11.01 6.94 22.14
CA PRO A 274 10.58 7.05 20.76
C PRO A 274 9.15 6.55 20.57
N THR A 275 8.34 7.37 19.90
CA THR A 275 7.00 7.02 19.40
C THR A 275 7.09 6.37 18.03
N ASP A 276 6.22 5.42 17.69
CA ASP A 276 6.27 4.81 16.35
C ASP A 276 6.03 5.83 15.24
N PHE A 277 4.97 6.64 15.37
CA PHE A 277 4.71 7.77 14.50
C PHE A 277 4.10 8.96 15.25
N THR A 278 4.66 10.15 15.00
CA THR A 278 4.05 11.43 15.35
C THR A 278 3.56 12.12 14.08
N LEU A 279 2.27 12.41 13.98
CA LEU A 279 1.66 13.05 12.82
C LEU A 279 1.23 14.45 13.19
N ARG A 280 1.55 15.43 12.34
CA ARG A 280 1.15 16.82 12.50
C ARG A 280 0.48 17.36 11.25
N LEU A 281 -0.68 17.98 11.44
CA LEU A 281 -1.35 18.80 10.43
C LEU A 281 -1.58 20.19 11.03
N ASN A 282 -0.73 21.14 10.63
CA ASN A 282 -0.62 22.45 11.29
C ASN A 282 -0.41 22.27 12.80
N ASP A 283 -1.32 22.79 13.64
CA ASP A 283 -1.24 22.70 15.10
C ASP A 283 -1.83 21.41 15.67
N SER A 284 -2.47 20.58 14.85
CA SER A 284 -3.07 19.32 15.29
C SER A 284 -2.04 18.19 15.28
N VAL A 285 -1.93 17.46 16.39
CA VAL A 285 -0.96 16.37 16.57
C VAL A 285 -1.67 15.07 16.97
N ASN A 286 -1.30 13.96 16.33
CA ASN A 286 -1.73 12.59 16.67
C ASN A 286 -0.53 11.66 16.81
N ILE A 287 -0.51 10.83 17.86
CA ILE A 287 0.51 9.79 18.06
C ILE A 287 -0.08 8.43 17.70
N ILE A 288 0.59 7.69 16.82
CA ILE A 288 0.25 6.30 16.52
C ILE A 288 1.27 5.39 17.19
N GLU A 289 0.77 4.40 17.93
CA GLU A 289 1.58 3.38 18.62
C GLU A 289 1.09 1.98 18.21
N PHE A 290 2.01 1.13 17.76
CA PHE A 290 1.73 -0.26 17.46
C PHE A 290 2.03 -1.15 18.68
N LYS A 291 1.39 -2.33 18.71
CA LYS A 291 1.78 -3.48 19.53
C LYS A 291 1.43 -4.78 18.83
N LYS A 292 2.21 -5.83 19.09
CA LYS A 292 1.80 -7.21 18.80
C LYS A 292 0.98 -7.80 19.94
N ASP A 293 0.16 -8.81 19.61
CA ASP A 293 -0.73 -9.49 20.56
C ASP A 293 -0.06 -10.55 21.46
N ASP A 294 1.27 -10.58 21.49
CA ASP A 294 2.06 -11.60 22.18
C ASP A 294 1.74 -11.63 23.70
N LYS A 295 1.67 -10.46 24.34
CA LYS A 295 1.46 -10.32 25.79
C LYS A 295 0.35 -9.32 26.10
N LYS A 296 -0.64 -9.74 26.88
CA LYS A 296 -1.78 -8.88 27.25
C LYS A 296 -1.36 -7.72 28.14
N GLU A 297 -0.38 -7.95 29.00
CA GLU A 297 0.16 -6.98 29.94
C GLU A 297 0.85 -5.82 29.20
N GLU A 298 1.55 -6.12 28.10
CA GLU A 298 2.17 -5.08 27.24
C GLU A 298 1.11 -4.27 26.48
N ILE A 299 0.02 -4.91 26.03
CA ILE A 299 -1.13 -4.21 25.44
C ILE A 299 -1.79 -3.27 26.47
N ARG A 300 -2.06 -3.77 27.69
CA ARG A 300 -2.66 -2.94 28.75
C ARG A 300 -1.76 -1.76 29.12
N HIS A 301 -0.47 -2.03 29.33
CA HIS A 301 0.49 -1.00 29.70
C HIS A 301 0.69 0.03 28.58
N GLY A 302 0.74 -0.43 27.32
CA GLY A 302 0.88 0.45 26.17
C GLY A 302 -0.27 1.44 26.05
N LEU A 303 -1.51 0.97 26.23
CA LEU A 303 -2.70 1.81 26.18
C LEU A 303 -2.86 2.72 27.41
N ALA A 304 -2.67 2.17 28.61
CA ALA A 304 -2.95 2.89 29.85
C ALA A 304 -1.83 3.86 30.28
N VAL A 305 -0.59 3.64 29.82
CA VAL A 305 0.58 4.38 30.31
C VAL A 305 1.43 4.91 29.18
N GLN A 306 1.90 4.06 28.25
CA GLN A 306 2.88 4.49 27.25
C GLN A 306 2.32 5.55 26.30
N LEU A 307 1.20 5.26 25.64
CA LEU A 307 0.59 6.19 24.68
C LEU A 307 0.16 7.51 25.35
N PRO A 308 -0.52 7.53 26.52
CA PRO A 308 -0.81 8.78 27.23
C PRO A 308 0.43 9.64 27.52
N ASN A 309 1.52 9.04 28.01
CA ASN A 309 2.76 9.77 28.28
C ASN A 309 3.36 10.36 26.99
N TYR A 310 3.32 9.60 25.89
CA TYR A 310 3.76 10.10 24.59
C TYR A 310 2.90 11.26 24.09
N MET A 311 1.58 11.16 24.26
CA MET A 311 0.66 12.22 23.89
C MET A 311 0.91 13.49 24.69
N GLU A 312 1.09 13.39 26.01
CA GLU A 312 1.41 14.52 26.87
C GLU A 312 2.72 15.20 26.44
N SER A 313 3.79 14.42 26.29
CA SER A 313 5.10 14.94 25.89
C SER A 313 5.12 15.58 24.50
N ALA A 314 4.31 15.06 23.58
CA ALA A 314 4.21 15.60 22.22
C ALA A 314 3.17 16.74 22.07
N GLY A 315 2.39 17.04 23.13
CA GLY A 315 1.25 17.95 23.05
C GLY A 315 0.13 17.45 22.12
N ALA A 316 -0.05 16.13 22.02
CA ALA A 316 -1.02 15.51 21.14
C ALA A 316 -2.43 15.50 21.75
N GLY A 317 -3.39 16.02 21.00
CA GLY A 317 -4.79 16.01 21.39
C GLY A 317 -5.47 14.64 21.21
N ARG A 318 -4.90 13.77 20.39
CA ARG A 318 -5.43 12.42 20.09
C ARG A 318 -4.32 11.38 19.96
N GLY A 319 -4.64 10.14 20.26
CA GLY A 319 -3.78 8.98 20.05
C GLY A 319 -4.47 7.91 19.21
N THR A 320 -3.69 7.10 18.52
CA THR A 320 -4.16 5.92 17.78
C THR A 320 -3.38 4.70 18.26
N TYR A 321 -4.06 3.75 18.88
CA TYR A 321 -3.45 2.55 19.43
C TYR A 321 -3.76 1.33 18.56
N VAL A 322 -2.75 0.72 17.96
CA VAL A 322 -2.92 -0.33 16.96
C VAL A 322 -2.39 -1.67 17.46
N VAL A 323 -3.27 -2.69 17.56
CA VAL A 323 -2.86 -4.04 17.96
C VAL A 323 -2.89 -5.01 16.77
N MET A 324 -1.71 -5.54 16.43
CA MET A 324 -1.50 -6.52 15.36
C MET A 324 -1.64 -7.94 15.91
N CYS A 325 -2.71 -8.63 15.53
CA CYS A 325 -3.04 -9.97 16.06
C CYS A 325 -2.43 -11.08 15.21
N HIS A 326 -1.42 -11.78 15.73
CA HIS A 326 -0.79 -12.94 15.10
C HIS A 326 -1.20 -14.27 15.73
N SER A 327 -1.82 -14.25 16.92
CA SER A 327 -2.14 -15.45 17.68
C SER A 327 -3.55 -15.46 18.28
N ARG A 328 -4.08 -14.29 18.66
CA ARG A 328 -5.37 -14.11 19.31
C ARG A 328 -6.48 -13.78 18.31
N GLU A 329 -7.71 -14.07 18.71
CA GLU A 329 -8.89 -13.54 18.01
C GLU A 329 -9.00 -12.03 18.28
N LYS A 330 -9.40 -11.27 17.26
CA LYS A 330 -9.55 -9.81 17.38
C LYS A 330 -10.55 -9.44 18.48
N GLU A 331 -11.61 -10.22 18.65
CA GLU A 331 -12.66 -9.99 19.64
C GLU A 331 -12.11 -10.08 21.07
N ASP A 332 -11.14 -10.95 21.32
CA ASP A 332 -10.50 -11.08 22.63
C ASP A 332 -9.67 -9.85 22.96
N VAL A 333 -9.00 -9.28 21.95
CA VAL A 333 -8.20 -8.06 22.08
C VAL A 333 -9.10 -6.83 22.21
N TYR A 334 -10.21 -6.75 21.46
CA TYR A 334 -11.20 -5.68 21.66
C TYR A 334 -11.76 -5.67 23.08
N ARG A 335 -12.08 -6.84 23.66
CA ARG A 335 -12.51 -6.92 25.06
C ARG A 335 -11.43 -6.45 26.02
N LEU A 336 -10.18 -6.83 25.77
CA LEU A 336 -9.03 -6.39 26.57
C LEU A 336 -8.86 -4.86 26.56
N LEU A 337 -8.99 -4.23 25.40
CA LEU A 337 -8.87 -2.77 25.25
C LEU A 337 -10.05 -2.06 25.91
N ALA A 338 -11.28 -2.56 25.70
CA ALA A 338 -12.48 -2.02 26.34
C ALA A 338 -12.38 -2.08 27.88
N GLU A 339 -11.89 -3.18 28.44
CA GLU A 339 -11.67 -3.30 29.89
C GLU A 339 -10.72 -2.21 30.43
N VAL A 340 -9.68 -1.83 29.67
CA VAL A 340 -8.76 -0.77 30.09
C VAL A 340 -9.43 0.60 30.02
N ILE A 341 -10.10 0.90 28.91
CA ILE A 341 -10.80 2.18 28.68
C ILE A 341 -11.93 2.37 29.71
N ASP A 342 -12.75 1.35 29.92
CA ASP A 342 -13.87 1.39 30.87
C ASP A 342 -13.39 1.51 32.32
N SER A 343 -12.17 1.02 32.61
CA SER A 343 -11.59 1.10 33.97
C SER A 343 -10.98 2.46 34.30
N ASP A 344 -10.65 3.27 33.29
CA ASP A 344 -10.02 4.57 33.47
C ASP A 344 -10.64 5.62 32.52
N PRO A 345 -11.68 6.34 32.98
CA PRO A 345 -12.33 7.38 32.19
C PRO A 345 -11.47 8.65 32.04
N THR A 346 -10.29 8.70 32.67
CA THR A 346 -9.35 9.83 32.57
C THR A 346 -8.36 9.68 31.43
N LEU A 347 -8.36 8.52 30.76
CA LEU A 347 -7.55 8.32 29.57
C LEU A 347 -7.85 9.38 28.52
N PRO A 348 -6.81 9.89 27.82
CA PRO A 348 -7.01 10.86 26.77
C PRO A 348 -7.74 10.23 25.57
N ASP A 349 -8.13 11.06 24.61
CA ASP A 349 -8.85 10.61 23.41
C ASP A 349 -7.97 9.67 22.56
N ILE A 350 -8.24 8.37 22.64
CA ILE A 350 -7.46 7.31 21.98
C ILE A 350 -8.38 6.44 21.13
N ASP A 351 -8.13 6.43 19.82
CA ASP A 351 -8.76 5.52 18.87
C ASP A 351 -8.03 4.16 18.88
N CYS A 352 -8.76 3.08 19.12
CA CYS A 352 -8.19 1.73 19.14
C CYS A 352 -8.49 0.97 17.84
N CYS A 353 -7.44 0.43 17.19
CA CYS A 353 -7.55 -0.40 15.99
C CYS A 353 -6.97 -1.80 16.24
N VAL A 354 -7.75 -2.85 15.96
CA VAL A 354 -7.26 -4.24 16.05
C VAL A 354 -7.25 -4.90 14.67
N ILE A 355 -6.07 -5.35 14.25
CA ILE A 355 -5.83 -5.90 12.91
C ILE A 355 -5.51 -7.38 12.98
N ASP A 356 -6.33 -8.22 12.33
CA ASP A 356 -6.09 -9.66 12.24
C ASP A 356 -5.02 -9.97 11.18
N CYS A 357 -3.83 -10.32 11.65
CA CYS A 357 -2.64 -10.60 10.85
C CYS A 357 -2.41 -12.10 10.65
N ARG A 358 -3.30 -12.97 11.13
CA ARG A 358 -3.08 -14.41 11.13
C ARG A 358 -3.10 -15.00 9.73
N PRO A 359 -2.31 -16.06 9.46
CA PRO A 359 -2.34 -16.78 8.20
C PRO A 359 -3.74 -17.25 7.85
N LYS A 360 -4.21 -16.84 6.66
CA LYS A 360 -5.50 -17.29 6.13
C LYS A 360 -5.32 -18.54 5.29
N THR A 361 -6.10 -19.58 5.55
CA THR A 361 -6.14 -20.80 4.74
C THR A 361 -6.70 -20.48 3.34
N SER A 362 -6.10 -21.07 2.31
CA SER A 362 -6.57 -20.88 0.93
C SER A 362 -8.00 -21.40 0.77
N ALA A 363 -8.81 -20.73 -0.05
CA ALA A 363 -10.19 -21.14 -0.33
C ALA A 363 -10.30 -22.59 -0.83
N SER A 364 -9.27 -23.09 -1.53
CA SER A 364 -9.15 -24.48 -1.98
C SER A 364 -8.96 -25.52 -0.87
N LYS A 365 -8.59 -25.09 0.35
CA LYS A 365 -8.42 -25.93 1.55
C LYS A 365 -9.49 -25.67 2.60
N ALA A 366 -10.36 -24.67 2.39
CA ALA A 366 -11.51 -24.45 3.24
C ALA A 366 -12.45 -25.66 3.10
N ARG A 367 -12.89 -26.25 4.21
CA ARG A 367 -13.88 -27.33 4.19
C ARG A 367 -15.09 -26.86 3.37
N SER A 368 -15.46 -27.64 2.35
CA SER A 368 -16.69 -27.44 1.58
C SER A 368 -17.84 -27.18 2.56
N ARG A 369 -18.53 -26.05 2.41
CA ARG A 369 -19.76 -25.76 3.16
C ARG A 369 -20.92 -26.65 2.73
N TYR A 370 -20.76 -27.40 1.64
CA TYR A 370 -21.70 -28.40 1.16
C TYR A 370 -21.23 -29.79 1.57
N PRO A 371 -22.09 -30.61 2.22
CA PRO A 371 -21.84 -32.02 2.39
C PRO A 371 -21.50 -32.64 1.03
N ARG A 372 -20.51 -33.53 0.99
CA ARG A 372 -20.33 -34.40 -0.19
C ARG A 372 -21.48 -35.39 -0.14
N GLU A 373 -22.36 -35.34 -1.14
CA GLU A 373 -23.35 -36.41 -1.40
C GLU A 373 -22.67 -37.72 -1.76
#